data_AF-A0AAI8MK55-F1
#
_entry.id   AF-A0AAI8MK55-F1
#
_cell.length_a   1.000
_cell.length_b   1.000
_cell.length_c   1.000
_cell.angle_alpha   90.00
_cell.angle_beta   90.00
_cell.angle_gamma   90.00
#
_symmetry.space_group_name_H-M   'P 1'
#
loop_
_entity.id
_entity.type
_entity.pdbx_description
1 polymer ?
#
loop_
_entity_poly.entity_id
_entity_poly.type
_entity_poly.pdbx_seq_one_letter_code
_entity_poly.pdbx_strand_id
1 'polypeptide(L)' 'MQTQLTPQMRSEARAVMQACRTDFDRLCSDVTPGGGRILACLQSHAGQLTSPCAQALPRAQALRDSAGGAPK' A
#
# COMPACT_ATOMS: atom_id res chain seq x y z
N MET A 1 20.82 2.94 -14.88
CA MET A 1 19.43 2.54 -15.17
C MET A 1 18.52 3.25 -14.17
N GLN A 2 17.75 4.22 -14.64
CA GLN A 2 16.56 4.90 -14.06
C GLN A 2 16.41 4.97 -12.53
N THR A 3 17.07 5.94 -11.88
CA THR A 3 16.83 6.34 -10.48
C THR A 3 15.62 7.29 -10.40
N GLN A 4 14.41 6.78 -10.66
CA GLN A 4 13.14 7.55 -10.64
C GLN A 4 12.56 7.71 -9.21
N LEU A 5 13.42 7.77 -8.20
CA LEU A 5 13.07 7.59 -6.78
C LEU A 5 12.20 8.72 -6.16
N THR A 6 11.93 9.82 -6.85
CA THR A 6 11.25 10.99 -6.23
C THR A 6 9.89 11.40 -6.84
N PRO A 7 9.64 11.37 -8.17
CA PRO A 7 8.31 11.64 -8.71
C PRO A 7 7.48 10.37 -9.02
N GLN A 8 8.09 9.32 -9.56
CA GLN A 8 7.36 8.11 -9.97
C GLN A 8 6.91 7.27 -8.79
N MET A 9 7.74 7.16 -7.76
CA MET A 9 7.36 6.45 -6.54
C MET A 9 6.14 7.07 -5.85
N ARG A 10 5.98 8.40 -5.89
CA ARG A 10 4.76 9.06 -5.37
C ARG A 10 3.53 8.78 -6.23
N SER A 11 3.70 8.66 -7.55
CA SER A 11 2.63 8.27 -8.46
C SER A 11 2.19 6.83 -8.21
N GLU A 12 3.17 5.92 -8.06
CA GLU A 12 2.91 4.52 -7.72
C GLU A 12 2.23 4.37 -6.37
N ALA A 13 2.67 5.12 -5.34
CA ALA A 13 2.01 5.11 -4.04
C ALA A 13 0.53 5.53 -4.13
N ARG A 14 0.20 6.53 -4.96
CA ARG A 14 -1.19 6.91 -5.21
C ARG A 14 -1.95 5.83 -5.97
N ALA A 15 -1.36 5.24 -7.00
CA ALA A 15 -1.98 4.18 -7.79
C ALA A 15 -2.31 2.95 -6.93
N VAL A 16 -1.38 2.57 -6.06
CA VAL A 16 -1.58 1.51 -5.07
C VAL A 16 -2.71 1.87 -4.09
N MET A 17 -2.70 3.08 -3.53
CA MET A 17 -3.76 3.53 -2.61
C MET A 17 -5.13 3.57 -3.29
N GLN A 18 -5.20 3.91 -4.57
CA GLN A 18 -6.44 3.87 -5.34
C GLN A 18 -6.90 2.44 -5.61
N ALA A 19 -6.00 1.54 -6.00
CA ALA A 19 -6.31 0.13 -6.21
C ALA A 19 -6.86 -0.54 -4.95
N CYS A 20 -6.33 -0.16 -3.78
CA CYS A 20 -6.76 -0.68 -2.49
C CYS A 20 -7.82 0.18 -1.78
N ARG A 21 -8.33 1.25 -2.41
CA ARG A 21 -9.28 2.17 -1.77
C ARG A 21 -10.56 1.47 -1.33
N THR A 22 -11.13 0.64 -2.22
CA THR A 22 -12.36 -0.11 -1.97
C THR A 22 -12.16 -1.17 -0.88
N ASP A 23 -11.03 -1.87 -0.93
CA ASP A 23 -10.68 -2.87 0.09
C ASP A 23 -10.44 -2.22 1.45
N PHE A 24 -9.78 -1.06 1.46
CA PHE A 24 -9.60 -0.27 2.67
C PHE A 24 -10.95 0.15 3.27
N ASP A 25 -11.87 0.69 2.47
CA ASP A 25 -13.17 1.15 2.95
C ASP A 25 -14.04 -0.01 3.50
N ARG A 26 -13.94 -1.19 2.87
CA ARG A 26 -14.70 -2.37 3.25
C ARG A 26 -14.10 -3.14 4.43
N LEU A 27 -12.78 -3.28 4.49
CA LEU A 27 -12.07 -4.19 5.40
C LEU A 27 -11.34 -3.44 6.52
N CYS A 28 -10.92 -2.20 6.26
CA CYS A 28 -10.01 -1.43 7.11
C CYS A 28 -10.53 -0.01 7.39
N SER A 29 -11.84 0.26 7.29
CA SER A 29 -12.41 1.60 7.45
C SER A 29 -12.15 2.23 8.82
N ASP A 30 -11.97 1.39 9.85
CA ASP A 30 -11.62 1.82 11.21
C ASP A 30 -10.12 2.13 11.37
N VAL A 31 -9.29 1.78 10.37
CA VAL A 31 -7.84 1.95 10.45
C VAL A 31 -7.45 3.39 10.14
N THR A 32 -6.85 4.04 11.14
CA THR A 32 -6.33 5.40 10.97
C THR A 32 -5.17 5.43 9.96
N PRO A 33 -5.24 6.24 8.89
CA PRO A 33 -4.18 6.38 7.90
C PRO A 33 -2.87 6.88 8.51
N GLY A 34 -1.75 6.44 7.93
CA GLY A 34 -0.39 6.82 8.36
C GLY A 34 0.42 5.66 8.93
N GLY A 35 1.75 5.79 8.90
CA GLY A 35 2.69 4.82 9.47
C GLY A 35 2.58 3.39 8.91
N GLY A 36 2.05 3.21 7.71
CA GLY A 36 1.87 1.88 7.11
C GLY A 36 0.76 1.02 7.71
N ARG A 37 -0.07 1.53 8.64
CA ARG A 37 -1.13 0.75 9.32
C ARG A 37 -2.17 0.18 8.36
N ILE A 38 -2.56 0.96 7.35
CA ILE A 38 -3.47 0.51 6.30
C ILE A 38 -2.90 -0.72 5.59
N LEU A 39 -1.60 -0.71 5.30
CA LEU A 39 -0.95 -1.81 4.62
C LEU A 39 -0.86 -3.08 5.48
N ALA A 40 -0.72 -2.91 6.79
CA ALA A 40 -0.74 -4.02 7.74
C ALA A 40 -2.14 -4.65 7.79
N CYS A 41 -3.20 -3.83 7.85
CA CYS A 41 -4.57 -4.31 7.79
C CYS A 41 -4.86 -5.04 6.46
N LEU A 42 -4.53 -4.44 5.31
CA LEU A 42 -4.74 -5.08 4.01
C LEU A 42 -3.98 -6.42 3.88
N GLN A 43 -2.78 -6.54 4.48
CA GLN A 43 -2.05 -7.82 4.55
C GLN A 43 -2.78 -8.88 5.37
N SER A 44 -3.32 -8.52 6.54
CA SER A 44 -4.12 -9.44 7.36
C SER A 44 -5.36 -9.93 6.61
N HIS A 45 -5.86 -9.13 5.67
CA HIS A 45 -7.00 -9.47 4.82
C HIS A 45 -6.62 -9.84 3.38
N ALA A 46 -5.37 -10.26 3.11
CA ALA A 46 -4.86 -10.51 1.76
C ALA A 46 -5.75 -11.46 0.93
N GLY A 47 -6.38 -12.46 1.56
CA GLY A 47 -7.30 -13.39 0.90
C GLY A 47 -8.71 -12.84 0.61
N GLN A 48 -9.04 -11.66 1.13
CA GLN A 48 -10.32 -10.97 0.93
C GLN A 48 -10.17 -9.73 0.04
N LEU A 49 -8.95 -9.41 -0.38
CA LEU A 49 -8.67 -8.27 -1.25
C LEU A 49 -9.20 -8.50 -2.66
N THR A 50 -9.62 -7.42 -3.30
CA THR A 50 -9.86 -7.43 -4.74
C THR A 50 -8.57 -7.71 -5.52
N SER A 51 -8.70 -8.31 -6.70
CA SER A 51 -7.57 -8.54 -7.62
C SER A 51 -6.64 -7.33 -7.83
N PRO A 52 -7.13 -6.09 -8.06
CA PRO A 52 -6.24 -4.95 -8.21
C PRO A 52 -5.43 -4.63 -6.95
N CYS A 53 -6.04 -4.72 -5.76
CA CYS A 53 -5.31 -4.45 -4.51
C CYS A 53 -4.30 -5.56 -4.19
N ALA A 54 -4.67 -6.83 -4.38
CA ALA A 54 -3.77 -7.96 -4.16
C ALA A 54 -2.49 -7.86 -5.02
N GLN A 55 -2.64 -7.42 -6.28
CA GLN A 55 -1.51 -7.18 -7.19
C GLN A 55 -0.69 -5.94 -6.80
N ALA A 56 -1.35 -4.90 -6.28
CA ALA A 56 -0.70 -3.66 -5.86
C ALA A 56 0.02 -3.77 -4.50
N LEU A 57 -0.42 -4.70 -3.64
CA LEU A 57 0.09 -4.89 -2.28
C LEU A 57 1.62 -5.05 -2.20
N PRO A 58 2.29 -5.95 -2.96
CA PRO A 58 3.76 -6.08 -2.89
C PRO A 58 4.51 -4.79 -3.27
N ARG A 59 3.98 -4.01 -4.22
CA ARG A 59 4.51 -2.68 -4.57
C ARG A 59 4.33 -1.69 -3.42
N ALA A 60 3.16 -1.73 -2.77
CA ALA A 60 2.87 -0.97 -1.56
C ALA A 60 3.86 -1.27 -0.43
N GLN A 61 4.28 -2.54 -0.33
CA GLN A 61 5.30 -2.97 0.61
C GLN A 61 6.65 -2.33 0.30
N ALA A 62 7.16 -2.52 -0.92
CA ALA A 62 8.43 -1.94 -1.33
C ALA A 62 8.50 -0.40 -1.16
N LEU A 63 7.39 0.30 -1.40
CA LEU A 63 7.29 1.74 -1.20
C LEU A 63 7.39 2.15 0.28
N ARG A 64 6.85 1.34 1.20
CA ARG A 64 6.95 1.61 2.65
C ARG A 64 8.38 1.44 3.15
N ASP A 65 9.07 0.41 2.66
CA ASP A 65 10.42 0.05 3.08
C ASP A 65 11.40 1.13 2.56
N SER A 66 11.10 1.69 1.38
CA SER A 66 11.83 2.82 0.79
C SER A 66 11.53 4.18 1.45
N ALA A 67 10.38 4.34 2.09
CA ALA A 67 9.96 5.58 2.76
C ALA A 67 10.43 5.68 4.23
N GLY A 68 11.30 4.76 4.68
CA GLY A 68 11.78 4.74 6.06
C GLY A 68 10.76 4.17 7.05
N GLY A 69 9.81 3.35 6.58
CA GLY A 69 9.07 2.45 7.46
C GLY A 69 10.04 1.44 8.03
N ALA A 70 10.43 1.63 9.28
CA ALA A 70 11.42 0.82 9.97
C ALA A 70 11.19 -0.70 9.73
N PRO A 71 12.19 -1.45 9.22
CA PRO A 71 12.20 -2.89 9.40
C PRO A 71 12.26 -3.17 10.90
N LYS A 72 11.56 -4.21 11.34
CA LYS A 72 11.51 -4.68 12.73
C LYS A 72 12.91 -4.79 13.37
#